data_AF-A0A927MLM9-F1
#
_entry.id   AF-A0A927MLM9-F1
#
_cell.length_a   1.000
_cell.length_b   1.000
_cell.length_c   1.000
_cell.angle_alpha   90.00
_cell.angle_beta   90.00
_cell.angle_gamma   90.00
#
_symmetry.space_group_name_H-M   'P 1'
#
loop_
_entity.id
_entity.type
_entity.pdbx_description
1 polymer ?
#
loop_
_entity_poly.entity_id
_entity_poly.type
_entity_poly.pdbx_seq_one_letter_code
_entity_poly.pdbx_strand_id
1 'polypeptide(L)'
;MFVGENLTDIRLLHGYSRNELAKLVNVSEQSIWQYENNYNGPRLEIVNKFKELFDVKTKYFYEEKTCKTEFDPSLLVYRSKEINSVVKTKYEATHLEFIEGFINLLEGYIAFPENRLVKIRDYCVQFIVEASERFDRTEIIQYIAEYARKELQLGNDNQKLLFSLEKNGVFVFEKFLGEDIDAYSTWSKKDKPILILGTAKKSSVRRNFDLAHELGHLLLHYKMDLSELTKSE
;
A
#
# COMPACT_ATOMS: atom_id res chain seq x y z
N MET A 1 -20.83 21.84 -4.90
CA MET A 1 -20.62 21.47 -6.32
C MET A 1 -20.15 20.02 -6.36
N PHE A 2 -20.42 19.26 -7.42
CA PHE A 2 -19.90 17.89 -7.52
C PHE A 2 -18.36 17.92 -7.57
N VAL A 3 -17.70 17.03 -6.85
CA VAL A 3 -16.24 16.92 -6.76
C VAL A 3 -15.79 15.75 -7.63
N GLY A 4 -15.39 16.04 -8.86
CA GLY A 4 -14.97 15.06 -9.85
C GLY A 4 -13.73 14.24 -9.47
N GLU A 5 -12.86 14.80 -8.64
CA GLU A 5 -11.70 14.08 -8.10
C GLU A 5 -12.14 12.88 -7.25
N ASN A 6 -13.17 13.04 -6.40
CA ASN A 6 -13.69 11.94 -5.57
C ASN A 6 -14.26 10.79 -6.42
N LEU A 7 -14.85 11.11 -7.58
CA LEU A 7 -15.30 10.11 -8.55
C LEU A 7 -14.10 9.39 -9.20
N THR A 8 -13.05 10.15 -9.53
CA THR A 8 -11.81 9.59 -10.09
C THR A 8 -11.20 8.58 -9.13
N ASP A 9 -11.07 8.94 -7.86
CA ASP A 9 -10.43 8.12 -6.85
C ASP A 9 -11.23 6.87 -6.54
N ILE A 10 -12.55 7.00 -6.30
CA ILE A 10 -13.36 5.82 -5.99
C ILE A 10 -13.47 4.87 -7.19
N ARG A 11 -13.50 5.41 -8.42
CA ARG A 11 -13.42 4.58 -9.63
C ARG A 11 -12.10 3.82 -9.67
N LEU A 12 -10.98 4.50 -9.41
CA LEU A 12 -9.66 3.87 -9.38
C LEU A 12 -9.58 2.83 -8.26
N LEU A 13 -10.06 3.11 -7.05
CA LEU A 13 -10.09 2.16 -5.91
C LEU A 13 -10.85 0.87 -6.19
N HIS A 14 -11.86 0.92 -7.05
CA HIS A 14 -12.60 -0.26 -7.52
C HIS A 14 -11.95 -0.92 -8.77
N GLY A 15 -10.84 -0.39 -9.26
CA GLY A 15 -10.10 -0.91 -10.42
C GLY A 15 -10.80 -0.66 -11.76
N TYR A 16 -11.83 0.18 -11.82
CA TYR A 16 -12.60 0.40 -13.05
C TYR A 16 -11.90 1.39 -13.99
N SER A 17 -11.83 1.06 -15.27
CA SER A 17 -11.61 2.03 -16.34
C SER A 17 -12.82 2.96 -16.49
N ARG A 18 -12.62 4.11 -17.15
CA ARG A 18 -13.74 5.03 -17.46
C ARG A 18 -14.82 4.35 -18.29
N ASN A 19 -14.41 3.49 -19.22
CA ASN A 19 -15.30 2.73 -20.10
C ASN A 19 -16.15 1.72 -19.29
N GLU A 20 -15.53 0.98 -18.38
CA GLU A 20 -16.24 0.02 -17.51
C GLU A 20 -17.24 0.73 -16.60
N LEU A 21 -16.83 1.83 -15.94
CA LEU A 21 -17.77 2.61 -15.13
C LEU A 21 -18.93 3.16 -15.96
N ALA A 22 -18.64 3.67 -17.16
CA ALA A 22 -19.66 4.20 -18.06
C ALA A 22 -20.70 3.15 -18.43
N LYS A 23 -20.28 1.91 -18.70
CA LYS A 23 -21.18 0.77 -18.95
C LYS A 23 -22.04 0.44 -17.73
N LEU A 24 -21.44 0.41 -16.54
CA LEU A 24 -22.15 0.08 -15.28
C LEU A 24 -23.27 1.08 -14.96
N VAL A 25 -23.05 2.38 -15.22
CA VAL A 25 -24.07 3.42 -14.94
C VAL A 25 -24.89 3.84 -16.16
N ASN A 26 -24.65 3.19 -17.31
CA ASN A 26 -25.29 3.43 -18.60
C ASN A 26 -25.17 4.88 -19.11
N VAL A 27 -23.92 5.37 -19.21
CA VAL A 27 -23.57 6.68 -19.79
C VAL A 27 -22.40 6.53 -20.78
N SER A 28 -22.02 7.59 -21.48
CA SER A 28 -20.83 7.56 -22.34
C SER A 28 -19.53 7.70 -21.53
N GLU A 29 -18.44 7.10 -22.02
CA GLU A 29 -17.10 7.26 -21.43
C GLU A 29 -16.69 8.74 -21.33
N GLN A 30 -17.06 9.53 -22.35
CA GLN A 30 -16.84 10.98 -22.36
C GLN A 30 -17.59 11.69 -21.22
N SER A 31 -18.79 11.22 -20.84
CA SER A 31 -19.53 11.79 -19.71
C SER A 31 -18.80 11.56 -18.40
N ILE A 32 -18.26 10.34 -18.17
CA ILE A 32 -17.44 10.04 -16.98
C ILE A 32 -16.21 10.95 -16.93
N TRP A 33 -15.50 11.11 -18.06
CA TRP A 33 -14.36 12.03 -18.13
C TRP A 33 -14.76 13.48 -17.81
N GLN A 34 -15.91 13.95 -18.30
CA GLN A 34 -16.41 15.30 -17.98
C GLN A 34 -16.74 15.46 -16.49
N TYR A 35 -17.34 14.44 -15.87
CA TYR A 35 -17.67 14.44 -14.44
C TYR A 35 -16.40 14.48 -13.59
N GLU A 36 -15.39 13.69 -13.94
CA GLU A 36 -14.11 13.65 -13.22
C GLU A 36 -13.33 14.96 -13.26
N ASN A 37 -13.38 15.67 -14.39
CA ASN A 37 -12.66 16.93 -14.58
C ASN A 37 -13.51 18.17 -14.22
N ASN A 38 -14.69 17.98 -13.62
CA ASN A 38 -15.61 19.06 -13.25
C ASN A 38 -16.11 19.94 -14.43
N TYR A 39 -15.99 19.49 -15.68
CA TYR A 39 -16.52 20.21 -16.84
C TYR A 39 -18.06 20.17 -16.89
N ASN A 40 -18.65 19.09 -16.40
CA ASN A 40 -20.09 18.94 -16.25
C ASN A 40 -20.40 18.13 -14.99
N GLY A 41 -21.55 18.38 -14.37
CA GLY A 41 -22.02 17.62 -13.22
C GLY A 41 -22.95 16.46 -13.63
N PRO A 42 -22.87 15.29 -12.99
CA PRO A 42 -23.85 14.24 -13.19
C PRO A 42 -25.24 14.67 -12.67
N ARG A 43 -26.29 14.18 -13.31
CA ARG A 43 -27.67 14.31 -12.81
C ARG A 43 -27.83 13.49 -11.53
N LEU A 44 -28.78 13.86 -10.67
CA LEU A 44 -29.05 13.17 -9.40
C LEU A 44 -29.29 11.66 -9.59
N GLU A 45 -29.93 11.26 -10.68
CA GLU A 45 -30.11 9.84 -11.04
C GLU A 45 -28.77 9.10 -11.16
N ILE A 46 -27.79 9.68 -11.86
CA ILE A 46 -26.45 9.09 -12.03
C ILE A 46 -25.69 9.09 -10.70
N VAL A 47 -25.85 10.13 -9.88
CA VAL A 47 -25.26 10.18 -8.54
C VAL A 47 -25.82 9.06 -7.65
N ASN A 48 -27.11 8.74 -7.74
CA ASN A 48 -27.71 7.61 -7.03
C ASN A 48 -27.16 6.27 -7.54
N LYS A 49 -26.92 6.11 -8.84
CA LYS A 49 -26.24 4.92 -9.38
C LYS A 49 -24.82 4.78 -8.83
N PHE A 50 -24.05 5.87 -8.74
CA PHE A 50 -22.72 5.84 -8.13
C PHE A 50 -22.78 5.50 -6.64
N LYS A 51 -23.74 6.08 -5.91
CA LYS A 51 -23.99 5.78 -4.49
C LYS A 51 -24.21 4.28 -4.26
N GLU A 52 -25.06 3.65 -5.07
CA GLU A 52 -25.37 2.22 -4.99
C GLU A 52 -24.20 1.34 -5.45
N LEU A 53 -23.52 1.71 -6.54
CA LEU A 53 -22.40 0.95 -7.08
C LEU A 53 -21.21 0.90 -6.14
N PHE A 54 -20.88 2.03 -5.51
CA PHE A 54 -19.69 2.18 -4.66
C PHE A 54 -20.00 2.06 -3.16
N ASP A 55 -21.26 1.84 -2.78
CA ASP A 55 -21.72 1.78 -1.38
C ASP A 55 -21.25 2.97 -0.51
N VAL A 56 -21.42 4.18 -1.05
CA VAL A 56 -21.05 5.43 -0.36
C VAL A 56 -22.27 6.32 -0.15
N LYS A 57 -22.19 7.27 0.79
CA LYS A 57 -23.23 8.32 0.94
C LYS A 57 -23.12 9.32 -0.20
N THR A 58 -24.24 9.87 -0.67
CA THR A 58 -24.28 10.93 -1.70
C THR A 58 -23.35 12.10 -1.37
N LYS A 59 -23.24 12.46 -0.09
CA LYS A 59 -22.35 13.53 0.41
C LYS A 59 -20.89 13.34 0.01
N TYR A 60 -20.42 12.09 -0.18
CA TYR A 60 -19.06 11.78 -0.61
C TYR A 60 -18.68 12.51 -1.90
N PHE A 61 -19.61 12.65 -2.85
CA PHE A 61 -19.33 13.33 -4.12
C PHE A 61 -19.41 14.87 -4.05
N TYR A 62 -19.69 15.43 -2.87
CA TYR A 62 -19.85 16.89 -2.68
C TYR A 62 -18.98 17.43 -1.55
N GLU A 63 -18.37 16.56 -0.74
CA GLU A 63 -17.42 16.93 0.31
C GLU A 63 -16.02 17.06 -0.31
N GLU A 64 -15.32 18.16 0.01
CA GLU A 64 -13.90 18.28 -0.34
C GLU A 64 -13.08 17.22 0.41
N LYS A 65 -11.99 16.74 -0.20
CA LYS A 65 -11.10 15.75 0.40
C LYS A 65 -10.69 16.18 1.81
N THR A 66 -11.05 15.37 2.80
CA THR A 66 -10.50 15.46 4.16
C THR A 66 -9.07 14.92 4.21
N CYS A 67 -8.71 13.98 3.33
CA CYS A 67 -7.37 13.42 3.22
C CYS A 67 -6.72 13.89 1.92
N LYS A 68 -5.97 15.00 1.99
CA LYS A 68 -5.02 15.37 0.93
C LYS A 68 -3.70 14.67 1.23
N THR A 69 -3.52 13.46 0.72
CA THR A 69 -2.21 12.81 0.73
C THR A 69 -1.50 13.15 -0.57
N GLU A 70 -0.43 13.91 -0.48
CA GLU A 70 0.56 13.95 -1.56
C GLU A 70 1.27 12.61 -1.51
N PHE A 71 0.82 11.61 -2.26
CA PHE A 71 1.60 10.41 -2.42
C PHE A 71 2.54 10.58 -3.60
N ASP A 72 3.80 10.17 -3.42
CA ASP A 72 4.80 10.23 -4.48
C ASP A 72 4.81 8.87 -5.19
N PRO A 73 4.42 8.79 -6.47
CA PRO A 73 4.43 7.55 -7.23
C PRO A 73 5.82 6.90 -7.33
N SER A 74 6.91 7.64 -7.08
CA SER A 74 8.26 7.07 -7.02
C SER A 74 8.50 6.19 -5.79
N LEU A 75 7.66 6.27 -4.76
CA LEU A 75 7.68 5.38 -3.59
C LEU A 75 6.93 4.06 -3.84
N LEU A 76 6.16 3.97 -4.93
CA LEU A 76 5.60 2.70 -5.40
C LEU A 76 6.68 1.94 -6.12
N VAL A 77 7.34 1.07 -5.38
CA VAL A 77 8.36 0.24 -5.98
C VAL A 77 7.93 -1.21 -5.89
N TYR A 78 7.29 -1.64 -6.99
CA TYR A 78 6.84 -3.02 -7.16
C TYR A 78 7.92 -3.87 -7.81
N ARG A 79 8.18 -5.03 -7.18
CA ARG A 79 8.94 -6.14 -7.74
C ARG A 79 7.97 -7.24 -8.16
N SER A 80 7.54 -7.24 -9.42
CA SER A 80 7.22 -8.48 -10.14
C SER A 80 7.25 -8.23 -11.64
N LYS A 81 7.91 -9.14 -12.36
CA LYS A 81 7.95 -9.21 -13.81
C LYS A 81 6.53 -9.11 -14.36
N GLU A 82 6.34 -8.25 -15.36
CA GLU A 82 5.08 -8.04 -16.07
C GLU A 82 4.01 -7.34 -15.20
N ILE A 83 3.72 -6.06 -15.47
CA ILE A 83 2.40 -5.65 -16.00
C ILE A 83 2.55 -4.21 -16.50
N ASN A 84 2.62 -4.12 -17.82
CA ASN A 84 2.23 -2.95 -18.58
C ASN A 84 0.78 -2.58 -18.25
N SER A 85 0.56 -1.57 -17.42
CA SER A 85 -0.43 -0.53 -17.68
C SER A 85 -0.29 0.56 -16.63
N VAL A 86 -0.14 1.80 -17.07
CA VAL A 86 -0.21 3.02 -16.23
C VAL A 86 -1.41 2.99 -15.27
N VAL A 87 -2.49 2.27 -15.64
CA VAL A 87 -3.71 2.07 -14.86
C VAL A 87 -3.46 1.26 -13.59
N LYS A 88 -2.71 0.15 -13.62
CA LYS A 88 -2.44 -0.65 -12.40
C LYS A 88 -1.53 0.11 -11.43
N THR A 89 -0.49 0.79 -11.94
CA THR A 89 0.37 1.64 -11.09
C THR A 89 -0.43 2.76 -10.44
N LYS A 90 -1.31 3.41 -11.19
CA LYS A 90 -2.18 4.47 -10.67
C LYS A 90 -3.18 3.92 -9.62
N TYR A 91 -3.73 2.74 -9.85
CA TYR A 91 -4.60 2.07 -8.88
C TYR A 91 -3.90 1.83 -7.55
N GLU A 92 -2.70 1.25 -7.58
CA GLU A 92 -1.94 0.98 -6.35
C GLU A 92 -1.53 2.28 -5.63
N ALA A 93 -1.21 3.34 -6.38
CA ALA A 93 -0.94 4.68 -5.80
C ALA A 93 -2.15 5.19 -5.01
N THR A 94 -3.30 5.23 -5.68
CA THR A 94 -4.55 5.69 -5.06
C THR A 94 -4.95 4.80 -3.88
N HIS A 95 -4.65 3.49 -3.94
CA HIS A 95 -4.90 2.59 -2.82
C HIS A 95 -4.03 2.91 -1.59
N LEU A 96 -2.73 3.14 -1.78
CA LEU A 96 -1.84 3.53 -0.69
C LEU A 96 -2.17 4.92 -0.13
N GLU A 97 -2.52 5.88 -0.99
CA GLU A 97 -3.05 7.19 -0.58
C GLU A 97 -4.25 7.04 0.36
N PHE A 98 -5.19 6.19 -0.05
CA PHE A 98 -6.38 5.91 0.76
C PHE A 98 -6.01 5.28 2.10
N ILE A 99 -5.12 4.28 2.11
CA ILE A 99 -4.62 3.65 3.35
C ILE A 99 -3.96 4.68 4.26
N GLU A 100 -3.10 5.55 3.72
CA GLU A 100 -2.45 6.59 4.51
C GLU A 100 -3.46 7.59 5.08
N GLY A 101 -4.45 8.01 4.29
CA GLY A 101 -5.57 8.83 4.75
C GLY A 101 -6.37 8.15 5.87
N PHE A 102 -6.65 6.86 5.73
CA PHE A 102 -7.33 6.06 6.73
C PHE A 102 -6.53 5.95 8.03
N ILE A 103 -5.23 5.67 7.96
CA ILE A 103 -4.36 5.61 9.15
C ILE A 103 -4.31 6.98 9.84
N ASN A 104 -4.16 8.07 9.08
CA ASN A 104 -4.15 9.43 9.64
C ASN A 104 -5.49 9.77 10.33
N LEU A 105 -6.61 9.31 9.78
CA LEU A 105 -7.92 9.46 10.41
C LEU A 105 -7.96 8.73 11.76
N LEU A 106 -7.51 7.47 11.80
CA LEU A 106 -7.50 6.67 13.04
C LEU A 106 -6.61 7.30 14.12
N GLU A 107 -5.46 7.83 13.75
CA GLU A 107 -4.56 8.55 14.68
C GLU A 107 -5.20 9.79 15.31
N GLY A 108 -6.15 10.42 14.62
CA GLY A 108 -6.94 11.52 15.20
C GLY A 108 -7.82 11.09 16.37
N TYR A 109 -8.14 9.80 16.48
CA TYR A 109 -8.99 9.24 17.53
C TYR A 109 -8.26 8.30 18.49
N ILE A 110 -7.10 7.77 18.10
CA ILE A 110 -6.38 6.71 18.82
C ILE A 110 -4.91 7.09 18.96
N ALA A 111 -4.40 7.01 20.19
CA ALA A 111 -2.96 7.08 20.44
C ALA A 111 -2.31 5.73 20.15
N PHE A 112 -1.56 5.65 19.06
CA PHE A 112 -0.79 4.45 18.74
C PHE A 112 0.45 4.35 19.64
N PRO A 113 0.88 3.11 20.00
CA PRO A 113 2.16 2.92 20.66
C PRO A 113 3.30 3.35 19.74
N GLU A 114 4.46 3.61 20.35
CA GLU A 114 5.67 3.96 19.59
C GLU A 114 5.99 2.88 18.53
N ASN A 115 6.24 3.32 17.31
CA ASN A 115 6.62 2.45 16.21
C ASN A 115 8.05 1.93 16.43
N ARG A 116 8.17 0.74 16.99
CA ARG A 116 9.46 0.10 17.27
C ARG A 116 10.17 -0.33 15.99
N LEU A 117 9.44 -0.61 14.92
CA LEU A 117 10.05 -0.99 13.66
C LEU A 117 10.90 0.13 13.05
N VAL A 118 10.50 1.40 13.24
CA VAL A 118 11.33 2.56 12.85
C VAL A 118 12.72 2.49 13.48
N LYS A 119 12.81 2.20 14.78
CA LYS A 119 14.10 2.07 15.49
C LYS A 119 14.92 0.88 14.99
N ILE A 120 14.26 -0.26 14.74
CA ILE A 120 14.91 -1.46 14.21
C ILE A 120 15.50 -1.15 12.83
N ARG A 121 14.70 -0.53 11.94
CA ARG A 121 15.11 -0.09 10.61
C ARG A 121 16.30 0.86 10.67
N ASP A 122 16.22 1.91 11.48
CA ASP A 122 17.29 2.93 11.55
C ASP A 122 18.62 2.30 11.96
N TYR A 123 18.59 1.37 12.93
CA TYR A 123 19.76 0.57 13.28
C TYR A 123 20.24 -0.30 12.13
N CYS A 124 19.34 -1.00 11.42
CA CYS A 124 19.70 -1.83 10.27
C CYS A 124 20.38 -1.02 9.16
N VAL A 125 19.83 0.15 8.80
CA VAL A 125 20.40 1.05 7.79
C VAL A 125 21.80 1.50 8.20
N GLN A 126 21.98 1.92 9.45
CA GLN A 126 23.29 2.32 9.96
C GLN A 126 24.28 1.15 9.90
N PHE A 127 23.87 -0.04 10.35
CA PHE A 127 24.69 -1.23 10.30
C PHE A 127 25.09 -1.61 8.88
N ILE A 128 24.17 -1.55 7.91
CA ILE A 128 24.46 -1.85 6.49
C ILE A 128 25.58 -0.96 5.97
N VAL A 129 25.51 0.35 6.24
CA VAL A 129 26.53 1.32 5.79
C VAL A 129 27.90 1.04 6.43
N GLU A 130 27.93 0.68 7.71
CA GLU A 130 29.18 0.37 8.42
C GLU A 130 29.76 -1.00 8.02
N ALA A 131 28.90 -1.97 7.69
CA ALA A 131 29.27 -3.35 7.41
C ALA A 131 29.57 -3.61 5.92
N SER A 132 29.07 -2.79 5.00
CA SER A 132 29.19 -3.01 3.54
C SER A 132 30.63 -3.08 3.03
N GLU A 133 31.58 -2.47 3.76
CA GLU A 133 33.01 -2.53 3.40
C GLU A 133 33.73 -3.76 3.96
N ARG A 134 33.13 -4.47 4.92
CA ARG A 134 33.81 -5.49 5.74
C ARG A 134 33.23 -6.89 5.62
N PHE A 135 31.96 -7.00 5.27
CA PHE A 135 31.22 -8.26 5.26
C PHE A 135 30.55 -8.49 3.92
N ASP A 136 30.34 -9.75 3.56
CA ASP A 136 29.53 -10.08 2.38
C ASP A 136 28.05 -9.73 2.62
N ARG A 137 27.33 -9.47 1.53
CA ARG A 137 25.89 -9.20 1.55
C ARG A 137 25.10 -10.29 2.28
N THR A 138 25.50 -11.54 2.11
CA THR A 138 24.85 -12.68 2.77
C THR A 138 24.99 -12.62 4.30
N GLU A 139 26.17 -12.26 4.79
CA GLU A 139 26.46 -12.12 6.22
C GLU A 139 25.68 -10.95 6.83
N ILE A 140 25.59 -9.84 6.10
CA ILE A 140 24.80 -8.65 6.52
C ILE A 140 23.32 -9.02 6.65
N ILE A 141 22.74 -9.70 5.65
CA ILE A 141 21.34 -10.12 5.67
C ILE A 141 21.08 -11.09 6.83
N GLN A 142 21.98 -12.04 7.05
CA GLN A 142 21.85 -12.99 8.17
C GLN A 142 21.85 -12.25 9.51
N TYR A 143 22.81 -11.34 9.72
CA TYR A 143 22.88 -10.55 10.95
C TYR A 143 21.61 -9.72 11.17
N ILE A 144 21.11 -9.06 10.13
CA ILE A 144 19.88 -8.24 10.21
C ILE A 144 18.66 -9.12 10.51
N ALA A 145 18.56 -10.31 9.91
CA ALA A 145 17.48 -11.24 10.20
C ALA A 145 17.51 -11.72 11.67
N GLU A 146 18.69 -12.02 12.22
CA GLU A 146 18.87 -12.40 13.62
C GLU A 146 18.55 -11.25 14.58
N TYR A 147 19.04 -10.04 14.27
CA TYR A 147 18.75 -8.83 15.03
C TYR A 147 17.25 -8.52 15.04
N ALA A 148 16.61 -8.51 13.88
CA ALA A 148 15.17 -8.27 13.76
C ALA A 148 14.36 -9.32 14.53
N ARG A 149 14.72 -10.60 14.46
CA ARG A 149 14.06 -11.67 15.22
C ARG A 149 14.13 -11.41 16.73
N LYS A 150 15.30 -10.99 17.24
CA LYS A 150 15.50 -10.66 18.65
C LYS A 150 14.68 -9.45 19.09
N GLU A 151 14.74 -8.35 18.35
CA GLU A 151 14.03 -7.11 18.70
C GLU A 151 12.50 -7.26 18.58
N LEU A 152 12.03 -8.06 17.62
CA LEU A 152 10.62 -8.44 17.49
C LEU A 152 10.18 -9.51 18.51
N GLN A 153 11.08 -9.94 19.41
CA GLN A 153 10.80 -10.94 20.46
C GLN A 153 10.18 -12.22 19.89
N LEU A 154 10.64 -12.63 18.71
CA LEU A 154 10.21 -13.85 18.06
C LEU A 154 10.99 -15.04 18.63
N GLY A 155 10.30 -16.17 18.82
CA GLY A 155 10.93 -17.42 19.25
C GLY A 155 11.71 -18.10 18.12
N ASN A 156 11.83 -19.42 18.17
CA ASN A 156 12.51 -20.21 17.13
C ASN A 156 11.63 -20.49 15.89
N ASP A 157 10.37 -20.09 15.93
CA ASP A 157 9.42 -20.23 14.82
C ASP A 157 8.85 -18.87 14.39
N ASN A 158 8.03 -18.88 13.33
CA ASN A 158 7.38 -17.70 12.77
C ASN A 158 5.87 -17.68 13.03
N GLN A 159 5.33 -18.48 13.96
CA GLN A 159 3.89 -18.59 14.15
C GLN A 159 3.24 -17.28 14.60
N LYS A 160 4.00 -16.44 15.32
CA LYS A 160 3.55 -15.14 15.84
C LYS A 160 4.09 -13.95 15.04
N LEU A 161 4.61 -14.19 13.83
CA LEU A 161 5.25 -13.14 13.03
C LEU A 161 4.30 -11.98 12.75
N LEU A 162 3.11 -12.27 12.20
CA LEU A 162 2.09 -11.24 11.94
C LEU A 162 1.79 -10.39 13.17
N PHE A 163 1.45 -11.05 14.29
CA PHE A 163 1.15 -10.37 15.55
C PHE A 163 2.31 -9.51 16.04
N SER A 164 3.55 -9.99 15.93
CA SER A 164 4.71 -9.21 16.34
C SER A 164 4.92 -7.99 15.44
N LEU A 165 4.74 -8.13 14.13
CA LEU A 165 4.85 -7.00 13.20
C LEU A 165 3.82 -5.91 13.53
N GLU A 166 2.54 -6.28 13.67
CA GLU A 166 1.47 -5.34 14.02
C GLU A 166 1.74 -4.66 15.37
N LYS A 167 2.14 -5.43 16.38
CA LYS A 167 2.49 -4.92 17.71
C LYS A 167 3.67 -3.93 17.68
N ASN A 168 4.59 -4.08 16.74
CA ASN A 168 5.75 -3.21 16.59
C ASN A 168 5.52 -2.05 15.62
N GLY A 169 4.28 -1.85 15.14
CA GLY A 169 3.86 -0.67 14.39
C GLY A 169 3.69 -0.86 12.88
N VAL A 170 3.66 -2.11 12.39
CA VAL A 170 3.35 -2.40 10.98
C VAL A 170 1.85 -2.40 10.76
N PHE A 171 1.38 -1.60 9.80
CA PHE A 171 -0.01 -1.65 9.36
C PHE A 171 -0.15 -2.73 8.29
N VAL A 172 -0.79 -3.84 8.64
CA VAL A 172 -1.00 -4.96 7.73
C VAL A 172 -2.41 -4.92 7.16
N PHE A 173 -2.53 -4.99 5.83
CA PHE A 173 -3.81 -5.11 5.14
C PHE A 173 -3.80 -6.30 4.19
N GLU A 174 -4.98 -6.76 3.79
CA GLU A 174 -5.13 -7.81 2.79
C GLU A 174 -5.85 -7.25 1.55
N LYS A 175 -5.39 -7.68 0.37
CA LYS A 175 -5.95 -7.27 -0.92
C LYS A 175 -5.88 -8.40 -1.93
N PHE A 176 -6.81 -8.44 -2.88
CA PHE A 176 -6.65 -9.31 -4.04
C PHE A 176 -5.65 -8.68 -5.02
N LEU A 177 -4.45 -9.26 -5.13
CA LEU A 177 -3.35 -8.77 -5.95
C LEU A 177 -3.21 -9.51 -7.31
N GLY A 178 -4.12 -10.45 -7.58
CA GLY A 178 -3.96 -11.40 -8.68
C GLY A 178 -3.10 -12.60 -8.28
N GLU A 179 -2.63 -13.37 -9.27
CA GLU A 179 -1.85 -14.60 -9.03
C GLU A 179 -0.33 -14.37 -9.05
N ASP A 180 0.11 -13.27 -9.67
CA ASP A 180 1.52 -12.97 -9.92
C ASP A 180 2.21 -12.27 -8.74
N ILE A 181 1.45 -11.53 -7.92
CA ILE A 181 1.95 -10.76 -6.78
C ILE A 181 1.44 -11.38 -5.48
N ASP A 182 2.38 -11.77 -4.62
CA ASP A 182 2.09 -12.42 -3.33
C ASP A 182 1.88 -11.41 -2.20
N ALA A 183 2.74 -10.41 -2.11
CA ALA A 183 2.67 -9.33 -1.14
C ALA A 183 3.51 -8.15 -1.63
N TYR A 184 3.38 -7.01 -0.96
CA TYR A 184 4.32 -5.90 -1.06
C TYR A 184 4.31 -5.08 0.22
N SER A 185 5.36 -4.29 0.41
CA SER A 185 5.51 -3.41 1.55
C SER A 185 6.11 -2.07 1.16
N THR A 186 5.83 -1.04 1.95
CA THR A 186 6.36 0.30 1.74
C THR A 186 6.37 1.11 3.02
N TRP A 187 7.13 2.19 3.02
CA TRP A 187 7.09 3.22 4.04
C TRP A 187 6.28 4.42 3.52
N SER A 188 5.27 4.84 4.26
CA SER A 188 4.58 6.10 3.98
C SER A 188 5.55 7.29 4.12
N LYS A 189 5.16 8.47 3.63
CA LYS A 189 5.94 9.71 3.82
C LYS A 189 6.18 10.09 5.29
N LYS A 190 5.32 9.63 6.21
CA LYS A 190 5.44 9.84 7.65
C LYS A 190 6.11 8.67 8.39
N ASP A 191 6.93 7.88 7.71
CA ASP A 191 7.66 6.75 8.30
C ASP A 191 6.78 5.68 8.97
N LYS A 192 5.57 5.48 8.43
CA LYS A 192 4.70 4.35 8.80
C LYS A 192 4.95 3.16 7.87
N PRO A 193 5.30 1.97 8.40
CA PRO A 193 5.46 0.77 7.61
C PRO A 193 4.09 0.17 7.29
N ILE A 194 3.82 -0.03 6.00
CA ILE A 194 2.59 -0.62 5.47
C ILE A 194 2.98 -1.92 4.75
N LEU A 195 2.24 -2.99 5.03
CA LEU A 195 2.41 -4.30 4.41
C LEU A 195 1.06 -4.76 3.86
N ILE A 196 1.03 -5.10 2.57
CA ILE A 196 -0.17 -5.57 1.88
C ILE A 196 0.02 -7.03 1.47
N LEU A 197 -0.80 -7.91 2.03
CA LEU A 197 -0.82 -9.33 1.71
C LEU A 197 -1.83 -9.66 0.61
N GLY A 198 -1.41 -10.47 -0.36
CA GLY A 198 -2.28 -11.06 -1.36
C GLY A 198 -3.23 -12.11 -0.77
N THR A 199 -4.48 -12.11 -1.21
CA THR A 199 -5.49 -13.11 -0.77
C THR A 199 -5.59 -14.34 -1.68
N ALA A 200 -4.93 -14.34 -2.85
CA ALA A 200 -5.06 -15.40 -3.86
C ALA A 200 -4.46 -16.75 -3.42
N LYS A 201 -3.37 -16.73 -2.64
CA LYS A 201 -2.65 -17.95 -2.21
C LYS A 201 -2.90 -18.22 -0.72
N LYS A 202 -3.24 -19.47 -0.38
CA LYS A 202 -3.94 -19.79 0.89
C LYS A 202 -3.13 -20.55 1.94
N SER A 203 -1.87 -20.91 1.71
CA SER A 203 -1.09 -21.66 2.70
C SER A 203 -0.54 -20.73 3.80
N SER A 204 -0.71 -21.12 5.06
CA SER A 204 -0.13 -20.41 6.21
C SER A 204 1.39 -20.30 6.15
N VAL A 205 2.06 -21.32 5.59
CA VAL A 205 3.52 -21.33 5.43
C VAL A 205 3.95 -20.27 4.42
N ARG A 206 3.21 -20.13 3.31
CA ARG A 206 3.50 -19.12 2.29
C ARG A 206 3.28 -17.72 2.84
N ARG A 207 2.17 -17.50 3.55
CA ARG A 207 1.93 -16.21 4.25
C ARG A 207 3.04 -15.83 5.22
N ASN A 208 3.56 -16.78 6.00
CA ASN A 208 4.69 -16.51 6.89
C ASN A 208 5.97 -16.19 6.13
N PHE A 209 6.19 -16.83 4.98
CA PHE A 209 7.30 -16.50 4.10
C PHE A 209 7.14 -15.09 3.52
N ASP A 210 5.96 -14.75 2.99
CA ASP A 210 5.67 -13.43 2.42
C ASP A 210 5.85 -12.33 3.48
N LEU A 211 5.32 -12.52 4.69
CA LEU A 211 5.53 -11.60 5.82
C LEU A 211 7.02 -11.40 6.15
N ALA A 212 7.81 -12.47 6.16
CA ALA A 212 9.24 -12.39 6.45
C ALA A 212 10.02 -11.73 5.30
N HIS A 213 9.62 -12.00 4.05
CA HIS A 213 10.19 -11.40 2.85
C HIS A 213 9.95 -9.88 2.84
N GLU A 214 8.70 -9.46 3.07
CA GLU A 214 8.33 -8.05 3.15
C GLU A 214 8.96 -7.33 4.34
N LEU A 215 9.09 -8.00 5.50
CA LEU A 215 9.87 -7.45 6.61
C LEU A 215 11.33 -7.18 6.19
N GLY A 216 11.93 -8.09 5.42
CA GLY A 216 13.25 -7.89 4.83
C GLY A 216 13.32 -6.60 4.01
N HIS A 217 12.35 -6.37 3.12
CA HIS A 217 12.28 -5.14 2.32
C HIS A 217 12.18 -3.88 3.19
N LEU A 218 11.32 -3.90 4.21
CA LEU A 218 11.16 -2.77 5.12
C LEU A 218 12.44 -2.40 5.88
N LEU A 219 13.30 -3.38 6.18
CA LEU A 219 14.53 -3.18 6.95
C LEU A 219 15.78 -2.94 6.08
N LEU A 220 15.87 -3.60 4.93
CA LEU A 220 17.07 -3.59 4.07
C LEU A 220 17.05 -2.50 3.01
N HIS A 221 15.87 -2.13 2.52
CA HIS A 221 15.71 -1.30 1.31
C HIS A 221 15.01 0.03 1.58
N TYR A 222 15.16 0.56 2.79
CA TYR A 222 14.56 1.85 3.16
C TYR A 222 15.14 2.98 2.30
N LYS A 223 14.25 3.71 1.60
CA LYS A 223 14.61 4.82 0.69
C LYS A 223 15.61 4.45 -0.41
N MET A 224 15.79 3.16 -0.69
CA MET A 224 16.52 2.71 -1.86
C MET A 224 15.59 2.73 -3.08
N ASP A 225 16.12 3.20 -4.20
CA ASP A 225 15.44 3.06 -5.49
C ASP A 225 15.49 1.57 -5.87
N LEU A 226 14.39 0.81 -5.67
CA LEU A 226 14.43 -0.64 -5.97
C LEU A 226 14.53 -0.93 -7.49
N SER A 227 14.63 0.09 -8.36
CA SER A 227 15.12 -0.12 -9.73
C SER A 227 16.58 -0.60 -9.79
N GLU A 228 17.34 -0.40 -8.72
CA GLU A 228 18.73 -0.88 -8.56
C GLU A 228 18.82 -2.30 -7.98
N LEU A 229 17.73 -2.88 -7.48
CA LEU A 229 17.73 -4.19 -6.84
C LEU A 229 17.52 -5.31 -7.87
N THR A 230 18.60 -6.05 -8.14
CA THR A 230 18.61 -7.13 -9.14
C THR A 230 17.78 -8.35 -8.73
N LYS A 231 17.41 -9.16 -9.72
CA LYS A 231 16.48 -10.32 -9.60
C LYS A 231 16.98 -11.47 -8.72
N SER A 232 18.21 -11.44 -8.23
CA SER A 232 18.85 -12.54 -7.49
C SER A 232 18.80 -12.39 -5.96
N GLU A 233 18.09 -11.39 -5.47
CA GLU A 233 17.88 -11.16 -4.03
C GLU A 233 16.54 -11.71 -3.54
#